data_AF-A0A4R4BF52-F1
#
_entry.id   AF-A0A4R4BF52-F1
#
_cell.length_a   1.000
_cell.length_b   1.000
_cell.length_c   1.000
_cell.angle_alpha   90.00
_cell.angle_beta   90.00
_cell.angle_gamma   90.00
#
_symmetry.space_group_name_H-M   'P 1'
#
loop_
_entity.id
_entity.type
_entity.pdbx_description
1 polymer ?
#
loop_
_entity_poly.entity_id
_entity_poly.type
_entity_poly.pdbx_seq_one_letter_code
_entity_poly.pdbx_strand_id
1 'polypeptide(L)'
;MYTKLLKSITSLTLIGGALLYTNGSDVRAAEAGIFSDVPTSHWSYPAIKDLAGKNIISGYGNGKFGFGDVATREQVAALIYRVLVPNKQGGTFSNEGARYVLKDGSTLNNPYRDIRSGSTLFPEEVLTLTKLGVFKGDANGGFRPKDSVSRAEMAQILTNAFHLSAKQKHTFNDVPSGFWGENAISAVQSNGIASGTGEGKFEPYSTVKREQYAQFLYNTLKYKKPEVAVQDTGDAALLAAFKDEVQKRINAYETNITLPYKTKNSDHEEVMKTLFNAYKEVASKNEYTNYNRSNVSYGISGSPGNYTFTLKITYRETKEQTEYVMKQAKEIVSSITQVGMDDHEKVKAIHDYVVKHISYDTSYKAYTAYEALVNRSAVCQGYALLTYQLLKEAGIENHFVVGTGDGQPHAWNLVKIENKWYHLDTTFDDPVPDEQGRVTYSYFNLSDEQIARNHEWNRGDYPQATTNYYSTLTNKIAAGGTKNPAYQQILKDTKLNYLGNEYIANNYNEFKNKMKQRYNEKSPKIEILYKQSMDGALQDVKKVIGEIGYPQGANRVSYKAEPYNAKEGYSLVTVTFM
;
A
#
# COMPACT_ATOMS: atom_id res chain seq x y z
N MET A 1 -21.79 -59.27 -31.72
CA MET A 1 -22.77 -58.56 -30.87
C MET A 1 -22.09 -57.29 -30.37
N TYR A 2 -22.56 -56.12 -30.84
CA TYR A 2 -21.88 -54.82 -30.73
C TYR A 2 -21.98 -54.21 -29.32
N THR A 3 -20.85 -53.81 -28.75
CA THR A 3 -20.71 -52.84 -27.65
C THR A 3 -20.91 -51.42 -28.21
N LYS A 4 -21.94 -50.71 -27.74
CA LYS A 4 -22.14 -49.28 -28.04
C LYS A 4 -21.38 -48.43 -27.01
N LEU A 5 -20.28 -47.81 -27.45
CA LEU A 5 -19.67 -46.67 -26.79
C LEU A 5 -20.67 -45.50 -26.76
N LEU A 6 -21.04 -45.03 -25.57
CA LEU A 6 -21.53 -43.66 -25.39
C LEU A 6 -20.34 -42.71 -25.57
N LYS A 7 -20.39 -41.88 -26.61
CA LYS A 7 -19.45 -40.78 -26.81
C LYS A 7 -19.76 -39.69 -25.77
N SER A 8 -19.01 -39.69 -24.66
CA SER A 8 -18.86 -38.52 -23.81
C SER A 8 -18.11 -37.46 -24.63
N ILE A 9 -18.76 -36.38 -25.02
CA ILE A 9 -18.10 -35.21 -25.61
C ILE A 9 -17.46 -34.45 -24.46
N THR A 10 -16.27 -34.88 -24.05
CA THR A 10 -15.36 -34.06 -23.24
C THR A 10 -14.64 -33.10 -24.18
N SER A 11 -15.24 -31.93 -24.40
CA SER A 11 -14.57 -30.79 -25.05
C SER A 11 -13.47 -30.28 -24.13
N LEU A 12 -12.29 -30.90 -24.21
CA LEU A 12 -11.06 -30.43 -23.59
C LEU A 12 -10.73 -29.05 -24.20
N THR A 13 -11.07 -27.98 -23.48
CA THR A 13 -10.80 -26.61 -23.92
C THR A 13 -9.35 -26.29 -23.59
N LEU A 14 -8.47 -26.29 -24.60
CA LEU A 14 -7.16 -25.65 -24.51
C LEU A 14 -7.40 -24.14 -24.41
N ILE A 15 -7.30 -23.60 -23.20
CA ILE A 15 -7.12 -22.16 -23.00
C ILE A 15 -5.67 -21.89 -23.41
N GLY A 16 -5.47 -21.27 -24.57
CA GLY A 16 -4.19 -20.65 -24.93
C GLY A 16 -3.72 -19.79 -23.77
N GLY A 17 -2.52 -19.94 -23.25
CA GLY A 17 -1.26 -20.07 -23.96
C GLY A 17 -0.40 -18.99 -23.33
N ALA A 18 0.66 -19.40 -22.62
CA ALA A 18 1.62 -18.47 -22.05
C ALA A 18 2.13 -17.52 -23.15
N LEU A 19 2.10 -16.21 -22.90
CA LEU A 19 2.83 -15.25 -23.74
C LEU A 19 4.32 -15.58 -23.64
N LEU A 20 4.85 -16.23 -24.68
CA LEU A 20 6.26 -16.16 -25.01
C LEU A 20 6.46 -14.87 -25.81
N TYR A 21 7.31 -13.98 -25.30
CA TYR A 21 7.86 -12.87 -26.06
C TYR A 21 8.61 -13.41 -27.28
N THR A 22 8.14 -13.10 -28.48
CA THR A 22 8.97 -13.17 -29.69
C THR A 22 8.90 -11.82 -30.41
N ASN A 23 10.08 -11.22 -30.59
CA ASN A 23 10.27 -9.99 -31.35
C ASN A 23 9.89 -10.16 -32.82
N GLY A 24 9.24 -9.14 -33.39
CA GLY A 24 9.47 -8.74 -34.79
C GLY A 24 8.43 -9.10 -35.85
N SER A 25 7.94 -8.04 -36.48
CA SER A 25 7.47 -7.87 -37.89
C SER A 25 6.11 -8.41 -38.35
N ASP A 26 5.22 -7.45 -38.61
CA ASP A 26 4.22 -7.32 -39.69
C ASP A 26 3.38 -8.52 -40.12
N VAL A 27 2.09 -8.50 -39.75
CA VAL A 27 0.99 -8.73 -40.70
C VAL A 27 -0.23 -7.86 -40.34
N ARG A 28 -0.50 -6.84 -41.15
CA ARG A 28 -1.87 -6.41 -41.54
C ARG A 28 -2.01 -6.75 -43.03
N ALA A 29 -3.12 -7.18 -43.62
CA ALA A 29 -4.50 -7.31 -43.19
C ALA A 29 -5.18 -8.43 -44.02
N ALA A 30 -6.20 -9.08 -43.45
CA ALA A 30 -7.31 -9.67 -44.21
C ALA A 30 -8.55 -9.61 -43.32
N GLU A 31 -9.47 -8.68 -43.61
CA GLU A 31 -10.79 -8.67 -42.98
C GLU A 31 -11.67 -9.76 -43.59
N ALA A 32 -11.76 -10.90 -42.89
CA ALA A 32 -12.89 -11.82 -42.89
C ALA A 32 -12.99 -12.41 -41.47
N GLY A 33 -14.22 -12.54 -40.94
CA GLY A 33 -14.59 -12.86 -39.54
C GLY A 33 -13.51 -13.39 -38.59
N ILE A 34 -13.28 -12.71 -37.46
CA ILE A 34 -12.33 -13.11 -36.39
C ILE A 34 -12.55 -14.56 -35.91
N PHE A 35 -13.79 -15.06 -36.00
CA PHE A 35 -14.13 -16.45 -35.71
C PHE A 35 -15.02 -17.01 -36.82
N SER A 36 -14.75 -18.25 -37.23
CA SER A 36 -15.42 -18.92 -38.37
C SER A 36 -16.90 -19.25 -38.13
N ASP A 37 -17.32 -19.34 -36.87
CA ASP A 37 -18.66 -19.72 -36.44
C ASP A 37 -19.54 -18.51 -36.04
N VAL A 38 -19.05 -17.28 -36.17
CA VAL A 38 -19.82 -16.07 -35.85
C VAL A 38 -20.31 -15.44 -37.16
N PRO A 39 -21.63 -15.47 -37.46
CA PRO A 39 -22.15 -14.85 -38.68
C PRO A 39 -21.93 -13.34 -38.66
N THR A 40 -21.35 -12.78 -39.72
CA THR A 40 -21.02 -11.35 -39.81
C THR A 40 -22.25 -10.44 -39.81
N SER A 41 -23.41 -10.97 -40.22
CA SER A 41 -24.71 -10.29 -40.17
C SER A 41 -25.40 -10.36 -38.80
N HIS A 42 -24.88 -11.15 -37.86
CA HIS A 42 -25.50 -11.30 -36.54
C HIS A 42 -25.27 -10.06 -35.67
N TRP A 43 -26.27 -9.67 -34.87
CA TRP A 43 -26.24 -8.46 -34.04
C TRP A 43 -25.08 -8.42 -33.04
N SER A 44 -24.57 -9.59 -32.62
CA SER A 44 -23.44 -9.71 -31.68
C SER A 44 -22.07 -9.64 -32.34
N TYR A 45 -21.99 -9.70 -33.68
CA TYR A 45 -20.71 -9.74 -34.39
C TYR A 45 -19.81 -8.52 -34.08
N PRO A 46 -20.31 -7.27 -34.06
CA PRO A 46 -19.48 -6.10 -33.71
C PRO A 46 -18.93 -6.17 -32.28
N ALA A 47 -19.73 -6.68 -31.33
CA ALA A 47 -19.32 -6.84 -29.95
C ALA A 47 -18.21 -7.88 -29.80
N ILE A 48 -18.39 -9.05 -30.42
CA ILE A 48 -17.40 -10.12 -30.42
C ILE A 48 -16.10 -9.65 -31.11
N LYS A 49 -16.22 -8.95 -32.25
CA LYS A 49 -15.06 -8.42 -33.00
C LYS A 49 -14.25 -7.44 -32.15
N ASP A 50 -14.92 -6.49 -31.49
CA ASP A 50 -14.27 -5.46 -30.66
C ASP A 50 -13.58 -6.07 -29.42
N LEU A 51 -14.30 -6.91 -28.67
CA LEU A 51 -13.75 -7.53 -27.47
C LEU A 51 -12.58 -8.46 -27.78
N ALA A 52 -12.61 -9.15 -28.93
CA ALA A 52 -11.52 -10.02 -29.36
C ALA A 52 -10.30 -9.19 -29.79
N GLY A 53 -10.51 -8.10 -30.54
CA GLY A 53 -9.44 -7.16 -30.91
C GLY A 53 -8.76 -6.50 -29.71
N LYS A 54 -9.44 -6.40 -28.57
CA LYS A 54 -8.90 -5.92 -27.29
C LYS A 54 -8.28 -7.01 -26.41
N ASN A 55 -8.21 -8.25 -26.89
CA ASN A 55 -7.78 -9.43 -26.12
C ASN A 55 -8.60 -9.67 -24.84
N ILE A 56 -9.84 -9.18 -24.77
CA ILE A 56 -10.74 -9.37 -23.62
C ILE A 56 -11.44 -10.73 -23.74
N ILE A 57 -11.92 -11.07 -24.93
CA ILE A 57 -12.58 -12.35 -25.20
C ILE A 57 -11.78 -13.19 -26.19
N SER A 58 -11.76 -14.49 -25.99
CA SER A 58 -11.13 -15.46 -26.89
C SER A 58 -12.08 -16.60 -27.23
N GLY A 59 -11.85 -17.21 -28.39
CA GLY A 59 -12.49 -18.45 -28.81
C GLY A 59 -11.82 -19.69 -28.20
N TYR A 60 -12.20 -20.87 -28.65
CA TYR A 60 -11.67 -22.14 -28.14
C TYR A 60 -10.27 -22.51 -28.65
N GLY A 61 -9.57 -21.58 -29.32
CA GLY A 61 -8.23 -21.80 -29.87
C GLY A 61 -8.19 -22.56 -31.22
N ASN A 62 -9.34 -23.04 -31.71
CA ASN A 62 -9.49 -23.74 -32.99
C ASN A 62 -10.11 -22.88 -34.10
N GLY A 63 -10.02 -21.55 -33.97
CA GLY A 63 -10.66 -20.60 -34.90
C GLY A 63 -12.19 -20.46 -34.73
N LYS A 64 -12.79 -21.08 -33.70
CA LYS A 64 -14.20 -20.90 -33.33
C LYS A 64 -14.35 -20.10 -32.03
N PHE A 65 -15.38 -19.27 -31.98
CA PHE A 65 -15.81 -18.52 -30.82
C PHE A 65 -16.55 -19.39 -29.79
N GLY A 66 -17.30 -20.39 -30.26
CA GLY A 66 -18.33 -21.08 -29.49
C GLY A 66 -19.69 -20.38 -29.61
N PHE A 67 -20.02 -19.89 -30.81
CA PHE A 67 -21.27 -19.16 -31.05
C PHE A 67 -22.49 -20.06 -30.77
N GLY A 68 -23.40 -19.61 -29.90
CA GLY A 68 -24.58 -20.35 -29.47
C GLY A 68 -24.39 -21.23 -28.24
N ASP A 69 -23.14 -21.47 -27.81
CA ASP A 69 -22.86 -22.28 -26.63
C ASP A 69 -23.25 -21.55 -25.34
N VAL A 70 -23.56 -22.32 -24.29
CA VAL A 70 -23.91 -21.77 -22.98
C VAL A 70 -22.66 -21.31 -22.23
N ALA A 71 -22.74 -20.14 -21.58
CA ALA A 71 -21.65 -19.60 -20.79
C ALA A 71 -21.66 -20.16 -19.36
N THR A 72 -20.51 -20.69 -18.93
CA THR A 72 -20.33 -21.20 -17.57
C THR A 72 -19.90 -20.09 -16.61
N ARG A 73 -20.18 -20.27 -15.32
CA ARG A 73 -19.83 -19.33 -14.24
C ARG A 73 -18.33 -19.02 -14.20
N GLU A 74 -17.47 -20.01 -14.38
CA GLU A 74 -16.02 -19.81 -14.42
C GLU A 74 -15.55 -19.02 -15.65
N GLN A 75 -16.19 -19.21 -16.81
CA GLN A 75 -15.85 -18.47 -18.03
C GLN A 75 -16.25 -17.00 -17.90
N VAL A 76 -17.40 -16.72 -17.27
CA VAL A 76 -17.81 -15.36 -16.94
C VAL A 76 -16.83 -14.73 -15.94
N ALA A 77 -16.40 -15.46 -14.91
CA ALA A 77 -15.40 -14.96 -13.97
C ALA A 77 -14.06 -14.62 -14.66
N ALA A 78 -13.55 -15.51 -15.50
CA ALA A 78 -12.31 -15.28 -16.24
C ALA A 78 -12.38 -14.03 -17.13
N LEU A 79 -13.55 -13.79 -17.74
CA LEU A 79 -13.75 -12.63 -18.60
C LEU A 79 -13.82 -11.32 -17.81
N ILE A 80 -14.64 -11.27 -16.76
CA ILE A 80 -14.76 -10.08 -15.90
C ILE A 80 -13.42 -9.74 -15.26
N TYR A 81 -12.65 -10.75 -14.85
CA TYR A 81 -11.32 -10.57 -14.30
C TYR A 81 -10.37 -9.87 -15.27
N ARG A 82 -10.35 -10.28 -16.56
CA ARG A 82 -9.50 -9.64 -17.59
C ARG A 82 -9.79 -8.16 -17.77
N VAL A 83 -11.03 -7.73 -17.48
CA VAL A 83 -11.41 -6.33 -17.56
C VAL A 83 -10.99 -5.55 -16.31
N LEU A 84 -11.14 -6.14 -15.12
CA LEU A 84 -10.96 -5.44 -13.85
C LEU A 84 -9.53 -5.53 -13.29
N VAL A 85 -8.77 -6.56 -13.67
CA VAL A 85 -7.45 -6.87 -13.11
C VAL A 85 -6.45 -7.05 -14.25
N PRO A 86 -5.67 -6.02 -14.60
CA PRO A 86 -4.88 -6.01 -15.84
C PRO A 86 -3.66 -6.95 -15.86
N ASN A 87 -3.33 -7.65 -14.76
CA ASN A 87 -2.16 -8.53 -14.71
C ASN A 87 -2.46 -9.79 -13.87
N LYS A 88 -2.76 -10.90 -14.53
CA LYS A 88 -2.90 -12.20 -13.86
C LYS A 88 -1.55 -12.65 -13.30
N GLN A 89 -1.49 -13.00 -12.02
CA GLN A 89 -0.24 -13.39 -11.37
C GLN A 89 0.05 -14.89 -11.50
N GLY A 90 -0.99 -15.72 -11.45
CA GLY A 90 -0.87 -17.16 -11.26
C GLY A 90 -0.62 -17.52 -9.80
N GLY A 91 -0.88 -18.77 -9.44
CA GLY A 91 -0.77 -19.24 -8.07
C GLY A 91 -1.08 -20.73 -7.93
N THR A 92 -1.09 -21.20 -6.69
CA THR A 92 -1.44 -22.59 -6.33
C THR A 92 -2.26 -22.60 -5.05
N PHE A 93 -3.08 -23.64 -4.86
CA PHE A 93 -3.75 -23.82 -3.57
C PHE A 93 -2.73 -24.19 -2.48
N SER A 94 -2.96 -23.72 -1.26
CA SER A 94 -2.27 -24.27 -0.09
C SER A 94 -2.58 -25.77 0.06
N ASN A 95 -1.72 -26.50 0.77
CA ASN A 95 -1.85 -27.96 0.96
C ASN A 95 -3.24 -28.38 1.50
N GLU A 96 -3.95 -27.49 2.19
CA GLU A 96 -5.29 -27.72 2.78
C GLU A 96 -6.44 -27.18 1.92
N GLY A 97 -6.17 -26.52 0.78
CA GLY A 97 -7.20 -26.01 -0.15
C GLY A 97 -8.00 -24.78 0.32
N ALA A 98 -7.85 -24.38 1.59
CA ALA A 98 -8.56 -23.24 2.19
C ALA A 98 -8.05 -21.86 1.69
N ARG A 99 -6.87 -21.81 1.07
CA ARG A 99 -6.27 -20.58 0.54
C ARG A 99 -5.69 -20.81 -0.84
N TYR A 100 -5.76 -19.80 -1.69
CA TYR A 100 -5.02 -19.75 -2.94
C TYR A 100 -3.84 -18.78 -2.78
N VAL A 101 -2.63 -19.28 -2.96
CA VAL A 101 -1.37 -18.56 -2.79
C VAL A 101 -0.93 -18.06 -4.16
N LEU A 102 -0.89 -16.74 -4.32
CA LEU A 102 -0.41 -16.08 -5.53
C LEU A 102 1.12 -16.14 -5.60
N LYS A 103 1.70 -15.97 -6.79
CA LYS A 103 3.16 -16.01 -6.99
C LYS A 103 3.92 -14.96 -6.19
N ASP A 104 3.28 -13.85 -5.83
CA ASP A 104 3.87 -12.80 -4.97
C ASP A 104 3.80 -13.13 -3.46
N GLY A 105 3.32 -14.32 -3.10
CA GLY A 105 3.16 -14.81 -1.73
C GLY A 105 1.89 -14.33 -1.04
N SER A 106 1.11 -13.43 -1.64
CA SER A 106 -0.19 -13.03 -1.10
C SER A 106 -1.20 -14.17 -1.21
N THR A 107 -2.24 -14.12 -0.36
CA THR A 107 -3.20 -15.22 -0.27
C THR A 107 -4.63 -14.72 -0.42
N LEU A 108 -5.41 -15.47 -1.20
CA LEU A 108 -6.85 -15.30 -1.34
C LEU A 108 -7.55 -16.35 -0.47
N ASN A 109 -8.44 -15.91 0.41
CA ASN A 109 -9.30 -16.81 1.17
C ASN A 109 -10.25 -17.52 0.20
N ASN A 110 -10.39 -18.83 0.36
CA ASN A 110 -11.34 -19.63 -0.42
C ASN A 110 -12.61 -19.90 0.41
N PRO A 111 -13.71 -19.16 0.18
CA PRO A 111 -14.96 -19.39 0.90
C PRO A 111 -15.77 -20.56 0.33
N TYR A 112 -15.32 -21.19 -0.76
CA TYR A 112 -16.10 -22.15 -1.52
C TYR A 112 -15.65 -23.59 -1.25
N ARG A 113 -16.62 -24.48 -1.07
CA ARG A 113 -16.37 -25.91 -0.82
C ARG A 113 -15.99 -26.68 -2.09
N ASP A 114 -16.34 -26.16 -3.25
CA ASP A 114 -16.15 -26.78 -4.57
C ASP A 114 -15.06 -26.11 -5.43
N ILE A 115 -14.37 -25.11 -4.89
CA ILE A 115 -13.17 -24.52 -5.49
C ILE A 115 -11.95 -25.15 -4.83
N ARG A 116 -11.18 -25.92 -5.59
CA ARG A 116 -9.95 -26.60 -5.16
C ARG A 116 -9.08 -26.87 -6.38
N SER A 117 -7.86 -27.39 -6.15
CA SER A 117 -6.98 -27.77 -7.25
C SER A 117 -7.70 -28.69 -8.24
N GLY A 118 -7.68 -28.32 -9.53
CA GLY A 118 -8.33 -29.06 -10.60
C GLY A 118 -9.84 -28.86 -10.77
N SER A 119 -10.56 -28.19 -9.86
CA SER A 119 -12.01 -27.99 -10.01
C SER A 119 -12.38 -26.91 -11.05
N THR A 120 -11.47 -25.96 -11.25
CA THR A 120 -11.55 -24.94 -12.30
C THR A 120 -10.15 -24.58 -12.79
N LEU A 121 -10.07 -24.11 -14.05
CA LEU A 121 -8.84 -23.54 -14.61
C LEU A 121 -8.64 -22.06 -14.21
N PHE A 122 -9.63 -21.47 -13.51
CA PHE A 122 -9.67 -20.06 -13.16
C PHE A 122 -9.80 -19.79 -11.64
N PRO A 123 -9.03 -20.48 -10.77
CA PRO A 123 -9.19 -20.31 -9.32
C PRO A 123 -8.84 -18.90 -8.84
N GLU A 124 -7.82 -18.28 -9.43
CA GLU A 124 -7.43 -16.89 -9.13
C GLU A 124 -8.54 -15.91 -9.48
N GLU A 125 -9.13 -16.04 -10.66
CA GLU A 125 -10.18 -15.15 -11.14
C GLU A 125 -11.44 -15.25 -10.28
N VAL A 126 -11.85 -16.49 -9.96
CA VAL A 126 -12.99 -16.75 -9.07
C VAL A 126 -12.77 -16.12 -7.70
N LEU A 127 -11.62 -16.36 -7.08
CA LEU A 127 -11.36 -15.91 -5.71
C LEU A 127 -11.09 -14.41 -5.61
N THR A 128 -10.43 -13.83 -6.61
CA THR A 128 -10.20 -12.38 -6.66
C THR A 128 -11.52 -11.63 -6.83
N LEU A 129 -12.35 -12.05 -7.78
CA LEU A 129 -13.66 -11.41 -8.00
C LEU A 129 -14.62 -11.63 -6.83
N THR A 130 -14.46 -12.73 -6.09
CA THR A 130 -15.18 -12.94 -4.82
C THR A 130 -14.72 -11.96 -3.74
N LYS A 131 -13.41 -11.75 -3.59
CA LYS A 131 -12.85 -10.74 -2.67
C LYS A 131 -13.31 -9.32 -3.03
N LEU A 132 -13.49 -9.04 -4.32
CA LEU A 132 -14.01 -7.76 -4.82
C LEU A 132 -15.55 -7.64 -4.73
N GLY A 133 -16.24 -8.65 -4.18
CA GLY A 133 -17.70 -8.64 -4.00
C GLY A 133 -18.50 -8.86 -5.29
N VAL A 134 -17.87 -9.24 -6.39
CA VAL A 134 -18.53 -9.50 -7.67
C VAL A 134 -19.34 -10.79 -7.61
N PHE A 135 -18.71 -11.85 -7.08
CA PHE A 135 -19.35 -13.15 -6.89
C PHE A 135 -19.68 -13.43 -5.42
N LYS A 136 -20.78 -14.15 -5.23
CA LYS A 136 -21.17 -14.78 -3.98
C LYS A 136 -21.53 -16.24 -4.26
N GLY A 137 -21.24 -17.10 -3.29
CA GLY A 137 -21.61 -18.51 -3.35
C GLY A 137 -23.09 -18.73 -3.14
N ASP A 138 -23.53 -19.95 -3.41
CA ASP A 138 -24.87 -20.38 -3.04
C ASP A 138 -25.00 -20.58 -1.52
N ALA A 139 -26.23 -20.86 -1.06
CA ALA A 139 -26.53 -21.06 0.36
C ALA A 139 -25.75 -22.23 0.99
N ASN A 140 -25.22 -23.15 0.18
CA ASN A 140 -24.46 -24.32 0.61
C ASN A 140 -22.94 -24.10 0.56
N GLY A 141 -22.49 -22.88 0.23
CA GLY A 141 -21.08 -22.53 0.11
C GLY A 141 -20.41 -23.01 -1.18
N GLY A 142 -21.19 -23.26 -2.25
CA GLY A 142 -20.67 -23.63 -3.58
C GLY A 142 -20.55 -22.43 -4.52
N PHE A 143 -19.48 -22.37 -5.32
CA PHE A 143 -19.34 -21.44 -6.44
C PHE A 143 -20.00 -21.97 -7.73
N ARG A 144 -19.94 -23.29 -7.94
CA ARG A 144 -20.44 -24.05 -9.09
C ARG A 144 -19.79 -23.62 -10.41
N PRO A 145 -18.46 -23.81 -10.59
CA PRO A 145 -17.72 -23.23 -11.70
C PRO A 145 -18.20 -23.68 -13.09
N LYS A 146 -18.74 -24.90 -13.20
CA LYS A 146 -19.19 -25.50 -14.47
C LYS A 146 -20.66 -25.23 -14.81
N ASP A 147 -21.42 -24.68 -13.86
CA ASP A 147 -22.84 -24.41 -14.09
C ASP A 147 -23.01 -23.23 -15.05
N SER A 148 -24.11 -23.27 -15.80
CA SER A 148 -24.53 -22.15 -16.65
C SER A 148 -24.96 -20.94 -15.82
N VAL A 149 -24.73 -19.75 -16.33
CA VAL A 149 -25.20 -18.49 -15.73
C VAL A 149 -26.58 -18.14 -16.26
N SER A 150 -27.55 -17.86 -15.38
CA SER A 150 -28.85 -17.32 -15.79
C SER A 150 -28.76 -15.84 -16.16
N ARG A 151 -29.72 -15.32 -16.91
CA ARG A 151 -29.75 -13.89 -17.27
C ARG A 151 -29.85 -12.98 -16.05
N ALA A 152 -30.58 -13.38 -15.01
CA ALA A 152 -30.64 -12.63 -13.75
C ALA A 152 -29.30 -12.65 -13.00
N GLU A 153 -28.61 -13.80 -12.96
CA GLU A 153 -27.27 -13.88 -12.36
C GLU A 153 -26.27 -13.05 -13.15
N MET A 154 -26.32 -13.07 -14.48
CA MET A 154 -25.45 -12.24 -15.31
C MET A 154 -25.69 -10.76 -15.07
N ALA A 155 -26.95 -10.33 -14.94
CA ALA A 155 -27.29 -8.97 -14.58
C ALA A 155 -26.67 -8.60 -13.23
N GLN A 156 -26.81 -9.46 -12.22
CA GLN A 156 -26.22 -9.24 -10.89
C GLN A 156 -24.68 -9.16 -10.94
N ILE A 157 -24.03 -10.05 -11.69
CA ILE A 157 -22.57 -10.08 -11.85
C ILE A 157 -22.08 -8.77 -12.48
N LEU A 158 -22.72 -8.31 -13.56
CA LEU A 158 -22.36 -7.04 -14.21
C LEU A 158 -22.63 -5.84 -13.32
N THR A 159 -23.77 -5.84 -12.61
CA THR A 159 -24.11 -4.81 -11.63
C THR A 159 -23.06 -4.71 -10.54
N ASN A 160 -22.59 -5.83 -9.98
CA ASN A 160 -21.58 -5.83 -8.93
C ASN A 160 -20.19 -5.45 -9.48
N ALA A 161 -19.79 -6.04 -10.62
CA ALA A 161 -18.49 -5.84 -11.25
C ALA A 161 -18.23 -4.39 -11.67
N PHE A 162 -19.28 -3.71 -12.14
CA PHE A 162 -19.18 -2.36 -12.69
C PHE A 162 -19.95 -1.32 -11.87
N HIS A 163 -20.42 -1.71 -10.68
CA HIS A 163 -21.20 -0.87 -9.76
C HIS A 163 -22.35 -0.13 -10.46
N LEU A 164 -23.16 -0.87 -11.23
CA LEU A 164 -24.24 -0.30 -12.01
C LEU A 164 -25.43 0.04 -11.10
N SER A 165 -25.96 1.24 -11.22
CA SER A 165 -27.20 1.65 -10.54
C SER A 165 -28.35 1.73 -11.53
N ALA A 166 -29.55 1.29 -11.11
CA ALA A 166 -30.76 1.47 -11.91
C ALA A 166 -31.12 2.95 -12.01
N LYS A 167 -31.27 3.46 -13.24
CA LYS A 167 -31.77 4.83 -13.48
C LYS A 167 -33.30 4.91 -13.40
N GLN A 168 -33.96 3.77 -13.62
CA GLN A 168 -35.40 3.58 -13.50
C GLN A 168 -35.69 2.10 -13.29
N LYS A 169 -36.88 1.80 -12.76
CA LYS A 169 -37.38 0.43 -12.62
C LYS A 169 -37.53 -0.22 -14.00
N HIS A 170 -37.29 -1.52 -14.07
CA HIS A 170 -37.48 -2.27 -15.31
C HIS A 170 -38.94 -2.24 -15.79
N THR A 171 -39.14 -2.54 -17.08
CA THR A 171 -40.47 -2.64 -17.69
C THR A 171 -40.91 -4.08 -18.00
N PHE A 172 -40.15 -5.08 -17.54
CA PHE A 172 -40.44 -6.49 -17.81
C PHE A 172 -41.59 -7.07 -16.98
N ASN A 173 -42.51 -7.77 -17.63
CA ASN A 173 -43.72 -8.36 -17.03
C ASN A 173 -43.44 -9.68 -16.30
N ASP A 174 -42.32 -10.35 -16.62
CA ASP A 174 -41.90 -11.62 -16.04
C ASP A 174 -40.87 -11.46 -14.90
N VAL A 175 -40.69 -10.23 -14.43
CA VAL A 175 -39.86 -9.90 -13.26
C VAL A 175 -40.77 -9.27 -12.21
N PRO A 176 -41.28 -10.05 -11.25
CA PRO A 176 -42.21 -9.54 -10.24
C PRO A 176 -41.50 -8.63 -9.23
N SER A 177 -42.27 -7.75 -8.59
CA SER A 177 -41.76 -6.91 -7.51
C SER A 177 -41.24 -7.77 -6.36
N GLY A 178 -40.06 -7.45 -5.82
CA GLY A 178 -39.39 -8.23 -4.79
C GLY A 178 -38.60 -9.43 -5.33
N PHE A 179 -38.53 -9.62 -6.64
CA PHE A 179 -37.62 -10.60 -7.24
C PHE A 179 -36.16 -10.27 -6.87
N TRP A 180 -35.38 -11.26 -6.45
CA TRP A 180 -34.03 -11.05 -5.92
C TRP A 180 -33.09 -10.30 -6.89
N GLY A 181 -33.28 -10.49 -8.19
CA GLY A 181 -32.51 -9.83 -9.25
C GLY A 181 -33.16 -8.56 -9.80
N GLU A 182 -34.29 -8.09 -9.27
CA GLU A 182 -35.08 -6.97 -9.80
C GLU A 182 -34.24 -5.69 -9.98
N ASN A 183 -33.42 -5.37 -8.97
CA ASN A 183 -32.55 -4.19 -9.00
C ASN A 183 -31.45 -4.31 -10.06
N ALA A 184 -30.81 -5.48 -10.15
CA ALA A 184 -29.78 -5.72 -11.15
C ALA A 184 -30.35 -5.71 -12.57
N ILE A 185 -31.53 -6.30 -12.77
CA ILE A 185 -32.26 -6.29 -14.05
C ILE A 185 -32.63 -4.86 -14.44
N SER A 186 -33.13 -4.07 -13.49
CA SER A 186 -33.40 -2.64 -13.70
C SER A 186 -32.13 -1.87 -14.05
N ALA A 187 -31.01 -2.18 -13.40
CA ALA A 187 -29.72 -1.57 -13.68
C ALA A 187 -29.23 -1.87 -15.11
N VAL A 188 -29.23 -3.13 -15.53
CA VAL A 188 -28.78 -3.46 -16.89
C VAL A 188 -29.75 -2.96 -17.97
N GLN A 189 -31.06 -2.90 -17.71
CA GLN A 189 -32.00 -2.35 -18.67
C GLN A 189 -31.87 -0.83 -18.80
N SER A 190 -31.92 -0.12 -17.68
CA SER A 190 -31.90 1.35 -17.67
C SER A 190 -30.56 1.95 -18.09
N ASN A 191 -29.46 1.17 -18.02
CA ASN A 191 -28.16 1.56 -18.56
C ASN A 191 -27.92 1.13 -20.01
N GLY A 192 -28.93 0.56 -20.69
CA GLY A 192 -28.80 0.16 -22.10
C GLY A 192 -27.90 -1.06 -22.31
N ILE A 193 -27.64 -1.83 -21.24
CA ILE A 193 -26.80 -3.03 -21.30
C ILE A 193 -27.61 -4.22 -21.82
N ALA A 194 -28.87 -4.36 -21.40
CA ALA A 194 -29.77 -5.44 -21.84
C ALA A 194 -31.20 -4.93 -22.12
N SER A 195 -31.79 -5.30 -23.27
CA SER A 195 -33.11 -4.80 -23.70
C SER A 195 -34.27 -5.79 -23.51
N GLY A 196 -34.01 -6.99 -22.96
CA GLY A 196 -34.99 -8.09 -22.87
C GLY A 196 -34.92 -9.06 -24.06
N THR A 197 -35.85 -10.02 -24.13
CA THR A 197 -35.93 -11.01 -25.23
C THR A 197 -37.08 -10.73 -26.20
N GLY A 198 -37.97 -9.78 -25.89
CA GLY A 198 -39.16 -9.46 -26.66
C GLY A 198 -40.43 -9.54 -25.80
N GLU A 199 -41.58 -9.08 -26.31
CA GLU A 199 -42.89 -9.20 -25.64
C GLU A 199 -42.97 -8.66 -24.19
N GLY A 200 -42.10 -7.71 -23.83
CA GLY A 200 -41.99 -7.23 -22.45
C GLY A 200 -41.38 -8.25 -21.47
N LYS A 201 -40.59 -9.22 -21.94
CA LYS A 201 -39.94 -10.24 -21.10
C LYS A 201 -38.43 -10.02 -20.97
N PHE A 202 -37.90 -10.30 -19.77
CA PHE A 202 -36.48 -10.38 -19.52
C PHE A 202 -35.94 -11.81 -19.61
N GLU A 203 -36.75 -12.80 -19.25
CA GLU A 203 -36.40 -14.20 -19.03
C GLU A 203 -35.30 -14.41 -17.97
N PRO A 204 -35.57 -14.08 -16.70
CA PRO A 204 -34.54 -14.07 -15.65
C PRO A 204 -33.85 -15.43 -15.41
N TYR A 205 -34.55 -16.53 -15.67
CA TYR A 205 -34.03 -17.89 -15.47
C TYR A 205 -33.39 -18.53 -16.71
N SER A 206 -33.53 -17.93 -17.90
CA SER A 206 -32.93 -18.46 -19.12
C SER A 206 -31.40 -18.38 -19.03
N THR A 207 -30.72 -19.40 -19.54
CA THR A 207 -29.24 -19.46 -19.55
C THR A 207 -28.66 -18.50 -20.58
N VAL A 208 -27.55 -17.85 -20.24
CA VAL A 208 -26.86 -16.91 -21.13
C VAL A 208 -25.93 -17.67 -22.08
N LYS A 209 -26.06 -17.36 -23.38
CA LYS A 209 -25.14 -17.87 -24.42
C LYS A 209 -23.89 -17.01 -24.59
N ARG A 210 -22.86 -17.55 -25.23
CA ARG A 210 -21.55 -16.89 -25.38
C ARG A 210 -21.63 -15.55 -26.08
N GLU A 211 -22.43 -15.47 -27.13
CA GLU A 211 -22.66 -14.24 -27.90
C GLU A 211 -23.46 -13.19 -27.11
N GLN A 212 -24.36 -13.64 -26.23
CA GLN A 212 -25.19 -12.77 -25.40
C GLN A 212 -24.35 -12.11 -24.30
N TYR A 213 -23.52 -12.86 -23.58
CA TYR A 213 -22.65 -12.23 -22.58
C TYR A 213 -21.60 -11.32 -23.22
N ALA A 214 -21.08 -11.67 -24.41
CA ALA A 214 -20.14 -10.82 -25.14
C ALA A 214 -20.79 -9.47 -25.45
N GLN A 215 -22.05 -9.48 -25.89
CA GLN A 215 -22.81 -8.26 -26.10
C GLN A 215 -23.05 -7.48 -24.82
N PHE A 216 -23.44 -8.15 -23.72
CA PHE A 216 -23.64 -7.46 -22.45
C PHE A 216 -22.35 -6.79 -21.98
N LEU A 217 -21.22 -7.49 -22.00
CA LEU A 217 -19.94 -6.92 -21.61
C LEU A 217 -19.54 -5.77 -22.54
N TYR A 218 -19.70 -5.93 -23.85
CA TYR A 218 -19.41 -4.88 -24.81
C TYR A 218 -20.24 -3.61 -24.55
N ASN A 219 -21.54 -3.76 -24.30
CA ASN A 219 -22.41 -2.64 -23.93
C ASN A 219 -21.97 -2.01 -22.62
N THR A 220 -21.58 -2.81 -21.62
CA THR A 220 -21.05 -2.34 -20.33
C THR A 220 -19.71 -1.61 -20.47
N LEU A 221 -18.86 -1.97 -21.44
CA LEU A 221 -17.59 -1.27 -21.70
C LEU A 221 -17.76 -0.03 -22.58
N LYS A 222 -18.77 -0.02 -23.46
CA LYS A 222 -19.17 1.14 -24.25
C LYS A 222 -19.99 2.15 -23.46
N TYR A 223 -20.58 1.71 -22.36
CA TYR A 223 -21.12 2.58 -21.35
C TYR A 223 -19.99 3.49 -20.84
N LYS A 224 -19.89 4.67 -21.46
CA LYS A 224 -19.27 5.83 -20.83
C LYS A 224 -20.15 6.13 -19.65
N LYS A 225 -19.62 5.99 -18.44
CA LYS A 225 -20.22 6.51 -17.21
C LYS A 225 -20.79 7.89 -17.57
N PRO A 226 -22.12 8.09 -17.58
CA PRO A 226 -22.67 9.41 -17.73
C PRO A 226 -21.98 10.28 -16.68
N GLU A 227 -21.60 11.50 -17.05
CA GLU A 227 -21.45 12.56 -16.05
C GLU A 227 -22.56 12.35 -15.02
N VAL A 228 -22.16 12.13 -13.77
CA VAL A 228 -23.06 11.86 -12.65
C VAL A 228 -24.13 12.95 -12.59
N ALA A 229 -25.23 12.75 -13.29
CA ALA A 229 -26.47 13.42 -12.99
C ALA A 229 -26.92 12.82 -11.67
N VAL A 230 -26.39 13.37 -10.59
CA VAL A 230 -26.76 13.03 -9.23
C VAL A 230 -28.28 13.20 -9.15
N GLN A 231 -29.00 12.08 -8.99
CA GLN A 231 -30.38 12.15 -8.55
C GLN A 231 -30.38 12.56 -7.08
N ASP A 232 -31.40 13.31 -6.68
CA ASP A 232 -31.61 13.88 -5.34
C ASP A 232 -31.76 12.77 -4.27
N THR A 233 -30.65 12.14 -3.92
CA THR A 233 -30.46 11.36 -2.69
C THR A 233 -29.92 12.33 -1.65
N GLY A 234 -30.48 12.35 -0.43
CA GLY A 234 -30.10 13.34 0.59
C GLY A 234 -28.59 13.56 0.72
N ASP A 235 -28.19 14.79 1.09
CA ASP A 235 -26.82 15.30 0.92
C ASP A 235 -25.72 14.42 1.55
N ALA A 236 -26.02 13.65 2.61
CA ALA A 236 -25.08 12.72 3.21
C ALA A 236 -24.73 11.51 2.32
N ALA A 237 -25.72 10.88 1.67
CA ALA A 237 -25.50 9.75 0.77
C ALA A 237 -24.75 10.19 -0.49
N LEU A 238 -25.07 11.38 -0.96
CA LEU A 238 -24.38 12.03 -2.06
C LEU A 238 -22.89 12.30 -1.72
N LEU A 239 -22.61 12.85 -0.54
CA LEU A 239 -21.23 13.10 -0.11
C LEU A 239 -20.44 11.80 0.05
N ALA A 240 -21.07 10.71 0.51
CA ALA A 240 -20.44 9.39 0.57
C ALA A 240 -20.08 8.87 -0.83
N ALA A 241 -21.00 8.94 -1.80
CA ALA A 241 -20.74 8.53 -3.17
C ALA A 241 -19.64 9.37 -3.83
N PHE A 242 -19.58 10.68 -3.53
CA PHE A 242 -18.49 11.55 -3.95
C PHE A 242 -17.14 11.07 -3.38
N LYS A 243 -17.07 10.78 -2.07
CA LYS A 243 -15.84 10.27 -1.43
C LYS A 243 -15.34 8.97 -2.06
N ASP A 244 -16.24 8.02 -2.33
CA ASP A 244 -15.90 6.74 -2.94
C ASP A 244 -15.32 6.91 -4.35
N GLU A 245 -15.91 7.79 -5.14
CA GLU A 245 -15.44 8.07 -6.49
C GLU A 245 -14.09 8.80 -6.49
N VAL A 246 -13.90 9.77 -5.59
CA VAL A 246 -12.60 10.44 -5.40
C VAL A 246 -11.54 9.42 -4.99
N GLN A 247 -11.85 8.52 -4.05
CA GLN A 247 -10.93 7.47 -3.60
C GLN A 247 -10.49 6.58 -4.75
N LYS A 248 -11.46 6.12 -5.56
CA LYS A 248 -11.20 5.28 -6.72
C LYS A 248 -10.25 5.96 -7.71
N ARG A 249 -10.47 7.24 -8.02
CA ARG A 249 -9.66 7.97 -9.00
C ARG A 249 -8.27 8.33 -8.49
N ILE A 250 -8.13 8.65 -7.21
CA ILE A 250 -6.82 8.85 -6.57
C ILE A 250 -6.02 7.55 -6.58
N ASN A 251 -6.65 6.40 -6.29
CA ASN A 251 -5.98 5.10 -6.34
C ASN A 251 -5.56 4.71 -7.76
N ALA A 252 -6.19 5.28 -8.78
CA ALA A 252 -5.81 5.14 -10.18
C ALA A 252 -4.75 6.15 -10.64
N TYR A 253 -4.27 7.04 -9.75
CA TYR A 253 -3.33 8.13 -10.07
C TYR A 253 -3.86 9.08 -11.16
N GLU A 254 -5.19 9.29 -11.23
CA GLU A 254 -5.76 10.29 -12.14
C GLU A 254 -5.31 11.70 -11.75
N THR A 255 -4.76 12.45 -12.71
CA THR A 255 -4.23 13.81 -12.47
C THR A 255 -5.27 14.91 -12.69
N ASN A 256 -6.39 14.60 -13.33
CA ASN A 256 -7.50 15.53 -13.56
C ASN A 256 -8.84 14.81 -13.38
N ILE A 257 -9.49 15.08 -12.25
CA ILE A 257 -10.72 14.44 -11.80
C ILE A 257 -11.85 15.47 -11.90
N THR A 258 -12.88 15.14 -12.68
CA THR A 258 -14.09 15.98 -12.84
C THR A 258 -15.31 15.19 -12.43
N LEU A 259 -16.02 15.67 -11.41
CA LEU A 259 -17.15 14.99 -10.78
C LEU A 259 -18.35 15.93 -10.66
N PRO A 260 -19.46 15.66 -11.34
CA PRO A 260 -20.69 16.41 -11.12
C PRO A 260 -21.33 16.06 -9.76
N TYR A 261 -21.97 17.06 -9.16
CA TYR A 261 -22.49 17.06 -7.80
C TYR A 261 -23.78 17.88 -7.72
N LYS A 262 -24.94 17.21 -7.70
CA LYS A 262 -26.27 17.85 -7.63
C LYS A 262 -26.84 17.74 -6.22
N THR A 263 -26.92 18.86 -5.52
CA THR A 263 -27.30 18.93 -4.10
C THR A 263 -28.45 19.90 -3.90
N LYS A 264 -29.16 19.79 -2.77
CA LYS A 264 -30.15 20.80 -2.36
C LYS A 264 -29.50 22.10 -1.92
N ASN A 265 -28.23 22.05 -1.51
CA ASN A 265 -27.50 23.23 -1.09
C ASN A 265 -27.14 24.09 -2.31
N SER A 266 -27.69 25.30 -2.36
CA SER A 266 -27.44 26.29 -3.42
C SER A 266 -26.28 27.24 -3.13
N ASP A 267 -25.66 27.12 -1.95
CA ASP A 267 -24.48 27.90 -1.56
C ASP A 267 -23.21 27.32 -2.20
N HIS A 268 -22.64 28.06 -3.14
CA HIS A 268 -21.44 27.64 -3.88
C HIS A 268 -20.22 27.45 -2.97
N GLU A 269 -20.01 28.34 -2.01
CA GLU A 269 -18.83 28.32 -1.14
C GLU A 269 -18.91 27.16 -0.14
N GLU A 270 -20.09 26.94 0.45
CA GLU A 270 -20.32 25.84 1.39
C GLU A 270 -20.14 24.48 0.70
N VAL A 271 -20.68 24.31 -0.51
CA VAL A 271 -20.50 23.08 -1.29
C VAL A 271 -19.04 22.88 -1.65
N MET A 272 -18.33 23.92 -2.12
CA MET A 272 -16.90 23.83 -2.43
C MET A 272 -16.09 23.34 -1.22
N LYS A 273 -16.31 23.97 -0.06
CA LYS A 273 -15.62 23.62 1.19
C LYS A 273 -15.92 22.19 1.62
N THR A 274 -17.19 21.76 1.50
CA THR A 274 -17.63 20.40 1.83
C THR A 274 -16.94 19.36 0.96
N LEU A 275 -16.92 19.56 -0.36
CA LEU A 275 -16.30 18.63 -1.31
C LEU A 275 -14.78 18.59 -1.16
N PHE A 276 -14.14 19.76 -0.94
CA PHE A 276 -12.71 19.80 -0.70
C PHE A 276 -12.33 19.12 0.62
N ASN A 277 -13.11 19.29 1.69
CA ASN A 277 -12.91 18.57 2.95
C ASN A 277 -13.09 17.05 2.78
N ALA A 278 -14.10 16.62 2.02
CA ALA A 278 -14.30 15.22 1.70
C ALA A 278 -13.13 14.63 0.90
N TYR A 279 -12.59 15.38 -0.07
CA TYR A 279 -11.35 15.01 -0.74
C TYR A 279 -10.18 14.86 0.25
N LYS A 280 -9.96 15.83 1.15
CA LYS A 280 -8.86 15.77 2.14
C LYS A 280 -8.96 14.53 3.03
N GLU A 281 -10.16 14.21 3.51
CA GLU A 281 -10.43 13.00 4.30
C GLU A 281 -10.12 11.72 3.53
N VAL A 282 -10.46 11.66 2.24
CA VAL A 282 -10.14 10.52 1.38
C VAL A 282 -8.63 10.44 1.14
N ALA A 283 -7.99 11.57 0.86
CA ALA A 283 -6.58 11.66 0.53
C ALA A 283 -5.69 11.24 1.71
N SER A 284 -6.04 11.60 2.94
CA SER A 284 -5.26 11.31 4.15
C SER A 284 -5.27 9.83 4.57
N LYS A 285 -6.22 9.02 4.08
CA LYS A 285 -6.28 7.57 4.38
C LYS A 285 -5.05 6.79 3.91
N ASN A 286 -4.31 7.32 2.93
CA ASN A 286 -3.05 6.74 2.46
C ASN A 286 -1.97 7.82 2.51
N GLU A 287 -1.28 7.91 3.64
CA GLU A 287 -0.24 8.91 3.88
C GLU A 287 0.87 8.87 2.83
N TYR A 288 1.32 7.67 2.43
CA TYR A 288 2.35 7.55 1.39
C TYR A 288 1.94 8.30 0.11
N THR A 289 0.78 7.97 -0.47
CA THR A 289 0.30 8.64 -1.68
C THR A 289 -0.13 10.10 -1.41
N ASN A 290 -0.53 10.43 -0.18
CA ASN A 290 -0.83 11.81 0.22
C ASN A 290 0.40 12.72 0.12
N TYR A 291 1.51 12.31 0.74
CA TYR A 291 2.76 13.07 0.76
C TYR A 291 3.58 12.93 -0.53
N ASN A 292 3.18 12.03 -1.43
CA ASN A 292 3.72 11.96 -2.79
C ASN A 292 3.13 13.01 -3.75
N ARG A 293 2.17 13.85 -3.31
CA ARG A 293 1.58 14.91 -4.16
C ARG A 293 2.39 16.19 -4.03
N SER A 294 2.81 16.78 -5.15
CA SER A 294 3.52 18.07 -5.16
C SER A 294 2.58 19.25 -5.26
N ASN A 295 1.41 19.08 -5.88
CA ASN A 295 0.43 20.14 -6.04
C ASN A 295 -0.98 19.59 -6.13
N VAL A 296 -1.93 20.30 -5.52
CA VAL A 296 -3.36 20.01 -5.61
C VAL A 296 -4.09 21.32 -5.84
N SER A 297 -4.83 21.42 -6.95
CA SER A 297 -5.74 22.53 -7.22
C SER A 297 -7.15 22.00 -7.39
N TYR A 298 -8.14 22.75 -6.91
CA TYR A 298 -9.54 22.36 -7.01
C TYR A 298 -10.40 23.55 -7.37
N GLY A 299 -11.61 23.27 -7.85
CA GLY A 299 -12.61 24.28 -8.14
C GLY A 299 -13.97 23.65 -8.32
N ILE A 300 -15.00 24.48 -8.32
CA ILE A 300 -16.36 24.06 -8.59
C ILE A 300 -17.02 25.04 -9.56
N SER A 301 -17.70 24.52 -10.57
CA SER A 301 -18.43 25.28 -11.59
C SER A 301 -19.89 24.82 -11.66
N GLY A 302 -20.74 25.51 -12.43
CA GLY A 302 -22.14 25.15 -12.61
C GLY A 302 -23.12 26.15 -11.99
N SER A 303 -24.39 25.77 -11.95
CA SER A 303 -25.48 26.59 -11.40
C SER A 303 -25.82 26.14 -9.98
N PRO A 304 -26.47 26.99 -9.16
CA PRO A 304 -26.85 26.62 -7.80
C PRO A 304 -27.59 25.28 -7.73
N GLY A 305 -27.13 24.38 -6.85
CA GLY A 305 -27.65 23.01 -6.70
C GLY A 305 -27.26 22.02 -7.80
N ASN A 306 -26.56 22.45 -8.85
CA ASN A 306 -26.05 21.60 -9.93
C ASN A 306 -24.60 21.97 -10.28
N TYR A 307 -23.67 21.37 -9.55
CA TYR A 307 -22.27 21.73 -9.61
C TYR A 307 -21.41 20.67 -10.32
N THR A 308 -20.22 21.08 -10.73
CA THR A 308 -19.14 20.20 -11.20
C THR A 308 -17.86 20.51 -10.43
N PHE A 309 -17.42 19.56 -9.62
CA PHE A 309 -16.15 19.63 -8.90
C PHE A 309 -15.00 19.19 -9.80
N THR A 310 -13.96 20.00 -9.87
CA THR A 310 -12.71 19.67 -10.58
C THR A 310 -11.57 19.62 -9.59
N LEU A 311 -10.76 18.58 -9.67
CA LEU A 311 -9.57 18.37 -8.84
C LEU A 311 -8.41 18.00 -9.77
N LYS A 312 -7.34 18.79 -9.73
CA LYS A 312 -6.09 18.51 -10.43
C LYS A 312 -5.01 18.17 -9.43
N ILE A 313 -4.35 17.05 -9.63
CA ILE A 313 -3.32 16.52 -8.75
C ILE A 313 -2.04 16.34 -9.57
N THR A 314 -0.94 16.88 -9.07
CA THR A 314 0.40 16.55 -9.55
C THR A 314 1.04 15.58 -8.57
N TYR A 315 1.32 14.37 -9.04
CA TYR A 315 2.08 13.36 -8.29
C TYR A 315 3.57 13.52 -8.57
N ARG A 316 4.42 13.22 -7.58
CA ARG A 316 5.88 13.19 -7.74
C ARG A 316 6.34 11.85 -8.32
N GLU A 317 5.66 10.77 -7.95
CA GLU A 317 5.82 9.43 -8.53
C GLU A 317 4.70 9.12 -9.54
N THR A 318 5.04 8.40 -10.60
CA THR A 318 4.04 7.67 -11.40
C THR A 318 3.52 6.47 -10.61
N LYS A 319 2.40 5.90 -11.07
CA LYS A 319 1.85 4.68 -10.48
C LYS A 319 2.86 3.53 -10.49
N GLU A 320 3.58 3.36 -11.60
CA GLU A 320 4.59 2.32 -11.78
C GLU A 320 5.78 2.53 -10.85
N GLN A 321 6.19 3.78 -10.63
CA GLN A 321 7.25 4.11 -9.67
C GLN A 321 6.82 3.78 -8.24
N THR A 322 5.59 4.12 -7.85
CA THR A 322 5.07 3.71 -6.54
C THR A 322 5.00 2.19 -6.43
N GLU A 323 4.49 1.47 -7.44
CA GLU A 323 4.46 0.00 -7.43
C GLU A 323 5.87 -0.60 -7.32
N TYR A 324 6.88 0.01 -7.94
CA TYR A 324 8.28 -0.36 -7.77
C TYR A 324 8.75 -0.18 -6.31
N VAL A 325 8.46 0.97 -5.68
CA VAL A 325 8.81 1.22 -4.27
C VAL A 325 8.16 0.17 -3.37
N MET A 326 6.87 -0.11 -3.56
CA MET A 326 6.13 -1.11 -2.75
C MET A 326 6.79 -2.50 -2.87
N LYS A 327 7.17 -2.90 -4.08
CA LYS A 327 7.87 -4.17 -4.32
C LYS A 327 9.25 -4.19 -3.66
N GLN A 328 10.06 -3.16 -3.86
CA GLN A 328 11.40 -3.08 -3.28
C GLN A 328 11.37 -3.03 -1.75
N ALA A 329 10.43 -2.30 -1.17
CA ALA A 329 10.28 -2.24 0.29
C ALA A 329 10.03 -3.64 0.88
N LYS A 330 9.17 -4.44 0.25
CA LYS A 330 8.91 -5.83 0.67
C LYS A 330 10.16 -6.72 0.56
N GLU A 331 10.92 -6.59 -0.52
CA GLU A 331 12.17 -7.33 -0.72
C GLU A 331 13.23 -6.94 0.33
N ILE A 332 13.41 -5.64 0.56
CA ILE A 332 14.33 -5.08 1.56
C ILE A 332 13.97 -5.57 2.96
N VAL A 333 12.70 -5.39 3.39
CA VAL A 333 12.24 -5.85 4.71
C VAL A 333 12.48 -7.34 4.88
N SER A 334 12.21 -8.15 3.85
CA SER A 334 12.46 -9.61 3.89
C SER A 334 13.95 -9.94 4.05
N SER A 335 14.85 -9.10 3.55
CA SER A 335 16.32 -9.31 3.65
C SER A 335 16.93 -8.84 4.96
N ILE A 336 16.34 -7.82 5.62
CA ILE A 336 16.90 -7.20 6.83
C ILE A 336 16.21 -7.68 8.11
N THR A 337 15.06 -8.34 7.98
CA THR A 337 14.31 -8.90 9.11
C THR A 337 14.36 -10.43 9.13
N GLN A 338 14.21 -11.01 10.31
CA GLN A 338 14.19 -12.46 10.52
C GLN A 338 12.96 -12.88 11.32
N VAL A 339 12.53 -14.13 11.14
CA VAL A 339 11.43 -14.70 11.94
C VAL A 339 11.79 -14.61 13.43
N GLY A 340 10.87 -14.07 14.22
CA GLY A 340 11.05 -13.89 15.66
C GLY A 340 11.69 -12.56 16.05
N MET A 341 12.01 -11.66 15.12
CA MET A 341 12.32 -10.26 15.47
C MET A 341 11.09 -9.54 16.02
N ASP A 342 11.27 -8.80 17.11
CA ASP A 342 10.25 -7.90 17.65
C ASP A 342 10.31 -6.51 16.99
N ASP A 343 9.41 -5.62 17.40
CA ASP A 343 9.31 -4.27 16.84
C ASP A 343 10.60 -3.45 17.05
N HIS A 344 11.31 -3.63 18.18
CA HIS A 344 12.55 -2.93 18.45
C HIS A 344 13.66 -3.33 17.48
N GLU A 345 13.80 -4.63 17.25
CA GLU A 345 14.77 -5.19 16.31
C GLU A 345 14.46 -4.76 14.86
N LYS A 346 13.19 -4.81 14.46
CA LYS A 346 12.75 -4.42 13.11
C LYS A 346 12.97 -2.93 12.83
N VAL A 347 12.55 -2.05 13.75
CA VAL A 347 12.71 -0.60 13.57
C VAL A 347 14.18 -0.23 13.46
N LYS A 348 15.06 -0.82 14.29
CA LYS A 348 16.50 -0.61 14.15
C LYS A 348 17.04 -1.12 12.81
N ALA A 349 16.65 -2.32 12.39
CA ALA A 349 17.11 -2.87 11.12
C ALA A 349 16.73 -1.99 9.92
N ILE A 350 15.51 -1.46 9.92
CA ILE A 350 15.00 -0.54 8.88
C ILE A 350 15.74 0.79 8.90
N HIS A 351 15.88 1.40 10.09
CA HIS A 351 16.65 2.62 10.27
C HIS A 351 18.08 2.45 9.73
N ASP A 352 18.78 1.40 10.18
CA ASP A 352 20.15 1.11 9.78
C ASP A 352 20.25 0.86 8.27
N TYR A 353 19.24 0.24 7.67
CA TYR A 353 19.21 0.07 6.22
C TYR A 353 19.14 1.42 5.50
N VAL A 354 18.21 2.29 5.87
CA VAL A 354 18.02 3.59 5.21
C VAL A 354 19.28 4.43 5.34
N VAL A 355 19.79 4.61 6.57
CA VAL A 355 20.99 5.42 6.84
C VAL A 355 22.24 4.87 6.15
N LYS A 356 22.36 3.55 5.94
CA LYS A 356 23.54 2.97 5.26
C LYS A 356 23.50 3.09 3.73
N HIS A 357 22.32 3.22 3.14
CA HIS A 357 22.13 3.00 1.69
C HIS A 357 21.63 4.21 0.93
N ILE A 358 21.24 5.28 1.62
CA ILE A 358 20.73 6.51 1.01
C ILE A 358 21.66 7.64 1.42
N SER A 359 21.93 8.53 0.47
CA SER A 359 22.77 9.71 0.63
C SER A 359 21.97 11.01 0.50
N TYR A 360 22.21 11.98 1.37
CA TYR A 360 21.40 13.21 1.36
C TYR A 360 21.61 14.04 0.08
N ASP A 361 20.52 14.31 -0.64
CA ASP A 361 20.56 15.12 -1.86
C ASP A 361 20.65 16.62 -1.54
N THR A 362 21.87 17.14 -1.50
CA THR A 362 22.14 18.58 -1.32
C THR A 362 21.75 19.46 -2.52
N SER A 363 21.36 18.87 -3.66
CA SER A 363 20.87 19.60 -4.83
C SER A 363 19.37 19.89 -4.79
N TYR A 364 18.64 19.30 -3.84
CA TYR A 364 17.19 19.47 -3.64
C TYR A 364 16.34 19.08 -4.86
N LYS A 365 16.63 17.93 -5.47
CA LYS A 365 15.95 17.44 -6.68
C LYS A 365 15.23 16.11 -6.48
N ALA A 366 15.72 15.25 -5.61
CA ALA A 366 15.16 13.92 -5.38
C ALA A 366 14.24 13.89 -4.14
N TYR A 367 12.92 13.90 -4.33
CA TYR A 367 11.91 14.03 -3.25
C TYR A 367 11.12 12.74 -2.96
N THR A 368 11.40 11.67 -3.71
CA THR A 368 10.58 10.46 -3.70
C THR A 368 11.31 9.26 -3.11
N ALA A 369 10.57 8.28 -2.61
CA ALA A 369 11.15 7.02 -2.18
C ALA A 369 11.68 6.22 -3.38
N TYR A 370 11.09 6.41 -4.56
CA TYR A 370 11.60 5.86 -5.81
C TYR A 370 13.03 6.36 -6.09
N GLU A 371 13.27 7.66 -6.02
CA GLU A 371 14.60 8.24 -6.20
C GLU A 371 15.56 7.80 -5.11
N ALA A 372 15.12 7.74 -3.85
CA ALA A 372 15.92 7.18 -2.76
C ALA A 372 16.42 5.76 -3.09
N LEU A 373 15.54 4.89 -3.62
CA LEU A 373 15.91 3.51 -3.97
C LEU A 373 16.77 3.40 -5.23
N VAL A 374 16.45 4.17 -6.27
CA VAL A 374 17.09 4.04 -7.59
C VAL A 374 18.39 4.85 -7.67
N ASN A 375 18.37 6.10 -7.21
CA ASN A 375 19.52 6.99 -7.25
C ASN A 375 20.42 6.82 -6.02
N ARG A 376 19.94 6.11 -4.98
CA ARG A 376 20.59 6.05 -3.66
C ARG A 376 20.76 7.44 -3.04
N SER A 377 19.87 8.38 -3.40
CA SER A 377 19.93 9.75 -2.91
C SER A 377 18.56 10.42 -2.95
N ALA A 378 18.24 11.16 -1.88
CA ALA A 378 17.01 11.93 -1.75
C ALA A 378 17.14 13.04 -0.70
N VAL A 379 16.21 14.00 -0.69
CA VAL A 379 16.00 14.93 0.42
C VAL A 379 15.15 14.27 1.52
N CYS A 380 14.96 14.98 2.64
CA CYS A 380 14.21 14.53 3.82
C CYS A 380 12.86 13.85 3.49
N GLN A 381 12.10 14.38 2.53
CA GLN A 381 10.84 13.77 2.11
C GLN A 381 11.01 12.36 1.54
N GLY A 382 12.04 12.13 0.70
CA GLY A 382 12.29 10.81 0.12
C GLY A 382 12.77 9.80 1.16
N TYR A 383 13.58 10.24 2.14
CA TYR A 383 13.96 9.45 3.31
C TYR A 383 12.73 9.02 4.11
N ALA A 384 11.92 9.99 4.52
CA ALA A 384 10.75 9.75 5.35
C ALA A 384 9.69 8.88 4.63
N LEU A 385 9.52 9.03 3.31
CA LEU A 385 8.63 8.17 2.52
C LEU A 385 9.16 6.73 2.40
N LEU A 386 10.46 6.55 2.19
CA LEU A 386 11.05 5.22 2.11
C LEU A 386 10.97 4.52 3.47
N THR A 387 11.37 5.21 4.54
CA THR A 387 11.26 4.72 5.93
C THR A 387 9.81 4.37 6.28
N TYR A 388 8.85 5.25 5.95
CA TYR A 388 7.42 4.99 6.15
C TYR A 388 6.99 3.65 5.52
N GLN A 389 7.37 3.45 4.25
CA GLN A 389 6.96 2.27 3.50
C GLN A 389 7.65 0.99 4.01
N LEU A 390 8.93 1.06 4.39
CA LEU A 390 9.65 -0.07 4.99
C LEU A 390 9.04 -0.47 6.34
N LEU A 391 8.71 0.49 7.20
CA LEU A 391 8.02 0.25 8.47
C LEU A 391 6.66 -0.41 8.25
N LYS A 392 5.90 0.10 7.29
CA LYS A 392 4.58 -0.45 6.93
C LYS A 392 4.67 -1.90 6.44
N GLU A 393 5.62 -2.23 5.55
CA GLU A 393 5.84 -3.60 5.08
C GLU A 393 6.32 -4.54 6.21
N ALA A 394 7.01 -4.02 7.22
CA ALA A 394 7.41 -4.78 8.40
C ALA A 394 6.29 -4.99 9.44
N GLY A 395 5.09 -4.46 9.15
CA GLY A 395 3.92 -4.51 10.03
C GLY A 395 3.98 -3.51 11.18
N ILE A 396 4.80 -2.47 11.07
CA ILE A 396 4.97 -1.42 12.09
C ILE A 396 4.09 -0.22 11.73
N GLU A 397 3.12 0.05 12.60
CA GLU A 397 2.26 1.24 12.51
C GLU A 397 3.12 2.50 12.63
N ASN A 398 2.98 3.43 11.70
CA ASN A 398 3.79 4.64 11.65
C ASN A 398 3.06 5.77 10.90
N HIS A 399 3.50 7.00 11.15
CA HIS A 399 3.01 8.22 10.51
C HIS A 399 4.14 8.99 9.84
N PHE A 400 3.84 9.64 8.72
CA PHE A 400 4.70 10.64 8.10
C PHE A 400 4.47 11.99 8.76
N VAL A 401 5.52 12.57 9.37
CA VAL A 401 5.44 13.84 10.09
C VAL A 401 6.00 14.95 9.23
N VAL A 402 5.28 16.07 9.16
CA VAL A 402 5.74 17.32 8.54
C VAL A 402 5.89 18.42 9.60
N GLY A 403 6.95 19.21 9.46
CA GLY A 403 7.27 20.27 10.40
C GLY A 403 8.50 21.05 9.98
N THR A 404 9.28 21.49 10.96
CA THR A 404 10.61 22.07 10.75
C THR A 404 11.66 21.29 11.52
N GLY A 405 12.89 21.30 11.00
CA GLY A 405 14.11 20.84 11.68
C GLY A 405 15.18 21.91 11.51
N ASP A 406 15.77 22.39 12.62
CA ASP A 406 16.68 23.54 12.64
C ASP A 406 16.11 24.79 11.92
N GLY A 407 14.78 24.99 12.02
CA GLY A 407 14.04 26.11 11.42
C GLY A 407 13.77 25.98 9.91
N GLN A 408 14.15 24.88 9.26
CA GLN A 408 13.87 24.63 7.85
C GLN A 408 12.75 23.61 7.67
N PRO A 409 11.94 23.68 6.58
CA PRO A 409 10.92 22.67 6.30
C PRO A 409 11.52 21.27 6.27
N HIS A 410 10.93 20.37 7.05
CA HIS A 410 11.48 19.03 7.26
C HIS A 410 10.39 17.97 7.38
N ALA A 411 10.76 16.72 7.12
CA ALA A 411 9.90 15.57 7.25
C ALA A 411 10.64 14.37 7.84
N TRP A 412 9.97 13.64 8.73
CA TRP A 412 10.49 12.46 9.42
C TRP A 412 9.34 11.50 9.74
N ASN A 413 9.58 10.45 10.54
CA ASN A 413 8.56 9.46 10.89
C ASN A 413 8.24 9.43 12.38
N LEU A 414 6.98 9.14 12.70
CA LEU A 414 6.57 8.71 14.03
C LEU A 414 6.27 7.21 13.97
N VAL A 415 6.89 6.40 14.81
CA VAL A 415 6.80 4.94 14.77
C VAL A 415 6.21 4.39 16.06
N LYS A 416 5.30 3.42 15.94
CA LYS A 416 4.71 2.72 17.07
C LYS A 416 5.48 1.43 17.31
N ILE A 417 6.15 1.36 18.46
CA ILE A 417 6.87 0.17 18.90
C ILE A 417 6.08 -0.43 20.06
N GLU A 418 5.53 -1.62 19.86
CA GLU A 418 4.53 -2.22 20.72
C GLU A 418 3.30 -1.29 20.88
N ASN A 419 3.15 -0.60 22.02
CA ASN A 419 2.05 0.32 22.31
C ASN A 419 2.52 1.75 22.59
N LYS A 420 3.74 2.11 22.17
CA LYS A 420 4.36 3.40 22.45
C LYS A 420 4.85 4.06 21.17
N TRP A 421 4.66 5.37 21.08
CA TRP A 421 5.11 6.17 19.94
C TRP A 421 6.49 6.76 20.20
N TYR A 422 7.28 6.85 19.14
CA TYR A 422 8.61 7.45 19.14
C TYR A 422 8.85 8.16 17.81
N HIS A 423 9.61 9.24 17.84
CA HIS A 423 10.09 9.89 16.64
C HIS A 423 11.32 9.18 16.09
N LEU A 424 11.35 8.98 14.78
CA LEU A 424 12.44 8.36 14.04
C LEU A 424 12.78 9.25 12.84
N ASP A 425 13.97 9.84 12.86
CA ASP A 425 14.44 10.68 11.75
C ASP A 425 15.71 10.11 11.12
N THR A 426 15.51 9.31 10.08
CA THR A 426 16.60 8.72 9.30
C THR A 426 17.41 9.76 8.50
N THR A 427 16.88 10.96 8.30
CA THR A 427 17.59 12.01 7.55
C THR A 427 18.62 12.69 8.43
N PHE A 428 18.23 13.08 9.65
CA PHE A 428 19.16 13.71 10.60
C PHE A 428 20.13 12.69 11.23
N ASP A 429 19.83 11.39 11.14
CA ASP A 429 20.75 10.31 11.49
C ASP A 429 21.71 9.89 10.36
N ASP A 430 21.53 10.43 9.16
CA ASP A 430 22.47 10.27 8.04
C ASP A 430 23.69 11.21 8.21
N PRO A 431 24.91 10.67 8.38
CA PRO A 431 26.08 11.51 8.64
C PRO A 431 26.49 12.30 7.40
N VAL A 432 26.34 13.63 7.39
CA VAL A 432 26.87 14.47 6.29
C VAL A 432 28.27 15.02 6.65
N PRO A 433 29.31 14.87 5.79
CA PRO A 433 29.32 14.16 4.52
C PRO A 433 29.28 12.63 4.72
N ASP A 434 28.55 11.96 3.83
CA ASP A 434 28.29 10.53 3.95
C ASP A 434 29.57 9.70 4.01
N GLU A 435 29.74 9.00 5.13
CA GLU A 435 30.80 8.02 5.32
C GLU A 435 30.21 6.63 5.09
N GLN A 436 30.65 5.95 4.03
CA GLN A 436 30.11 4.65 3.64
C GLN A 436 30.10 3.66 4.81
N GLY A 437 28.91 3.17 5.17
CA GLY A 437 28.72 2.18 6.24
C GLY A 437 28.61 2.75 7.66
N ARG A 438 28.71 4.08 7.84
CA ARG A 438 28.51 4.74 9.14
C ARG A 438 27.02 4.98 9.38
N VAL A 439 26.56 4.67 10.60
CA VAL A 439 25.20 4.95 11.07
C VAL A 439 25.28 5.79 12.33
N THR A 440 24.46 6.82 12.43
CA THR A 440 24.25 7.57 13.66
C THR A 440 22.85 7.33 14.22
N TYR A 441 22.60 7.68 15.47
CA TYR A 441 21.37 7.35 16.20
C TYR A 441 20.91 8.51 17.10
N SER A 442 21.31 9.73 16.74
CA SER A 442 20.97 10.95 17.47
C SER A 442 19.47 11.23 17.48
N TYR A 443 18.75 10.78 16.45
CA TYR A 443 17.31 10.96 16.24
C TYR A 443 16.56 9.62 16.14
N PHE A 444 17.13 8.58 16.75
CA PHE A 444 16.56 7.25 16.82
C PHE A 444 15.62 7.10 18.03
N ASN A 445 14.33 6.91 17.74
CA ASN A 445 13.26 6.65 18.71
C ASN A 445 13.20 7.68 19.87
N LEU A 446 13.16 8.96 19.54
CA LEU A 446 13.09 10.06 20.50
C LEU A 446 11.66 10.25 21.04
N SER A 447 11.54 10.75 22.28
CA SER A 447 10.28 11.30 22.79
C SER A 447 9.98 12.68 22.20
N ASP A 448 8.73 13.11 22.33
CA ASP A 448 8.21 14.44 22.04
C ASP A 448 9.10 15.56 22.64
N GLU A 449 9.58 15.38 23.87
CA GLU A 449 10.45 16.36 24.55
C GLU A 449 11.88 16.32 24.03
N GLN A 450 12.36 15.14 23.60
CA GLN A 450 13.71 14.98 23.09
C GLN A 450 13.87 15.56 21.69
N ILE A 451 12.92 15.31 20.79
CA ILE A 451 13.01 15.80 19.41
C ILE A 451 12.66 17.29 19.29
N ALA A 452 11.81 17.82 20.19
CA ALA A 452 11.42 19.24 20.19
C ALA A 452 12.54 20.24 20.49
N ARG A 453 13.77 19.76 20.73
CA ARG A 453 14.95 20.62 20.90
C ARG A 453 15.28 21.41 19.65
N ASN A 454 15.02 20.83 18.48
CA ASN A 454 15.24 21.47 17.19
C ASN A 454 14.22 21.11 16.11
N HIS A 455 13.23 20.27 16.44
CA HIS A 455 12.10 20.01 15.57
C HIS A 455 10.83 20.67 16.08
N GLU A 456 10.04 21.23 15.16
CA GLU A 456 8.71 21.77 15.47
C GLU A 456 7.67 21.11 14.57
N TRP A 457 6.53 20.70 15.16
CA TRP A 457 5.39 20.16 14.42
C TRP A 457 4.10 20.52 15.14
N ASN A 458 2.98 20.42 14.44
CA ASN A 458 1.68 20.53 15.08
C ASN A 458 1.38 19.24 15.86
N ARG A 459 1.61 19.27 17.17
CA ARG A 459 1.40 18.13 18.08
C ARG A 459 -0.02 17.56 18.03
N GLY A 460 -1.02 18.39 17.73
CA GLY A 460 -2.42 17.95 17.66
C GLY A 460 -2.72 17.01 16.49
N ASP A 461 -1.85 16.97 15.47
CA ASP A 461 -2.05 16.18 14.26
C ASP A 461 -1.56 14.73 14.41
N TYR A 462 -0.81 14.40 15.48
CA TYR A 462 -0.14 13.11 15.64
C TYR A 462 -0.31 12.52 17.06
N PRO A 463 -0.20 11.19 17.22
CA PRO A 463 -0.08 10.56 18.52
C PRO A 463 1.14 11.09 19.30
N GLN A 464 1.03 11.15 20.63
CA GLN A 464 2.11 11.68 21.48
C GLN A 464 3.16 10.61 21.80
N ALA A 465 4.44 10.94 21.62
CA ALA A 465 5.57 10.12 22.03
C ALA A 465 6.10 10.53 23.41
N THR A 466 5.38 10.19 24.47
CA THR A 466 5.72 10.63 25.85
C THR A 466 6.73 9.76 26.58
N THR A 467 7.14 8.64 25.99
CA THR A 467 8.02 7.68 26.66
C THR A 467 9.46 7.82 26.20
N ASN A 468 10.39 7.85 27.15
CA ASN A 468 11.82 7.77 26.85
C ASN A 468 12.23 6.34 26.43
N TYR A 469 12.89 6.20 25.29
CA TYR A 469 13.23 4.89 24.71
C TYR A 469 14.27 4.10 25.53
N TYR A 470 15.26 4.79 26.12
CA TYR A 470 16.20 4.15 27.05
C TYR A 470 15.48 3.48 28.21
N SER A 471 14.53 4.20 28.84
CA SER A 471 13.70 3.65 29.93
C SER A 471 12.87 2.44 29.48
N THR A 472 12.44 2.42 28.22
CA THR A 472 11.69 1.29 27.65
C THR A 472 12.57 0.05 27.55
N LEU A 473 13.77 0.17 26.98
CA LEU A 473 14.69 -0.95 26.84
C LEU A 473 15.20 -1.46 28.20
N THR A 474 15.55 -0.56 29.13
CA THR A 474 16.03 -0.99 30.45
C THR A 474 14.97 -1.69 31.28
N ASN A 475 13.70 -1.24 31.21
CA ASN A 475 12.59 -1.94 31.85
C ASN A 475 12.40 -3.35 31.28
N LYS A 476 12.55 -3.55 29.96
CA LYS A 476 12.49 -4.88 29.34
C LYS A 476 13.67 -5.76 29.76
N ILE A 477 14.88 -5.21 29.82
CA ILE A 477 16.07 -5.93 30.29
C ILE A 477 15.88 -6.38 31.74
N ALA A 478 15.37 -5.49 32.61
CA ALA A 478 15.09 -5.79 34.01
C ALA A 478 13.97 -6.82 34.21
N ALA A 479 12.95 -6.81 33.35
CA ALA A 479 11.89 -7.81 33.35
C ALA A 479 12.38 -9.23 32.99
N GLY A 480 13.56 -9.34 32.38
CA GLY A 480 14.11 -10.61 31.93
C GLY A 480 13.51 -11.09 30.61
N GLY A 481 14.07 -12.16 30.07
CA GLY A 481 13.56 -12.81 28.86
C GLY A 481 14.67 -13.17 27.87
N THR A 482 14.30 -13.96 26.86
CA THR A 482 15.23 -14.46 25.84
C THR A 482 15.78 -13.34 24.94
N LYS A 483 15.11 -12.18 24.88
CA LYS A 483 15.49 -11.02 24.07
C LYS A 483 16.42 -10.01 24.77
N ASN A 484 16.77 -10.24 26.04
CA ASN A 484 17.69 -9.36 26.77
C ASN A 484 19.00 -9.05 26.05
N PRO A 485 19.71 -10.02 25.41
CA PRO A 485 20.92 -9.73 24.65
C PRO A 485 20.68 -8.75 23.50
N ALA A 486 19.55 -8.86 22.80
CA ALA A 486 19.19 -7.97 21.71
C ALA A 486 18.96 -6.53 22.21
N TYR A 487 18.22 -6.34 23.30
CA TYR A 487 18.00 -5.02 23.88
C TYR A 487 19.30 -4.38 24.42
N GLN A 488 20.17 -5.17 25.03
CA GLN A 488 21.50 -4.69 25.44
C GLN A 488 22.33 -4.27 24.22
N GLN A 489 22.26 -5.01 23.11
CA GLN A 489 22.95 -4.64 21.89
C GLN A 489 22.38 -3.36 21.29
N ILE A 490 21.07 -3.19 21.24
CA ILE A 490 20.43 -1.95 20.77
C ILE A 490 20.90 -0.76 21.62
N LEU A 491 20.94 -0.89 22.95
CA LEU A 491 21.44 0.17 23.84
C LEU A 491 22.90 0.55 23.53
N LYS A 492 23.75 -0.43 23.19
CA LYS A 492 25.16 -0.18 22.84
C LYS A 492 25.28 0.49 21.48
N ASP A 493 24.61 -0.04 20.46
CA ASP A 493 24.65 0.46 19.09
C ASP A 493 24.16 1.91 19.02
N THR A 494 23.05 2.20 19.69
CA THR A 494 22.44 3.54 19.78
C THR A 494 23.13 4.46 20.78
N LYS A 495 24.17 3.97 21.48
CA LYS A 495 24.88 4.65 22.56
C LYS A 495 23.99 5.09 23.72
N LEU A 496 22.76 4.59 23.83
CA LEU A 496 21.85 4.89 24.92
C LEU A 496 22.28 4.24 26.25
N ASN A 497 23.15 3.24 26.22
CA ASN A 497 23.73 2.63 27.41
C ASN A 497 24.41 3.67 28.35
N TYR A 498 24.95 4.76 27.79
CA TYR A 498 25.59 5.83 28.59
C TYR A 498 24.63 6.62 29.49
N LEU A 499 23.31 6.45 29.33
CA LEU A 499 22.31 7.01 30.24
C LEU A 499 22.23 6.24 31.58
N GLY A 500 22.93 5.13 31.73
CA GLY A 500 23.04 4.40 32.99
C GLY A 500 23.80 5.16 34.07
N ASN A 501 23.40 4.96 35.33
CA ASN A 501 24.02 5.58 36.50
C ASN A 501 25.52 5.24 36.63
N GLU A 502 25.95 4.11 36.07
CA GLU A 502 27.34 3.69 36.01
C GLU A 502 28.19 4.62 35.12
N TYR A 503 27.59 5.29 34.14
CA TYR A 503 28.25 6.21 33.20
C TYR A 503 28.06 7.69 33.54
N ILE A 504 26.94 8.08 34.17
CA ILE A 504 26.59 9.50 34.38
C ILE A 504 27.40 10.16 35.50
N ALA A 505 28.00 11.31 35.22
CA ALA A 505 28.53 12.24 36.20
C ALA A 505 27.85 13.61 36.07
N ASN A 506 27.27 14.13 37.15
CA ASN A 506 26.55 15.40 37.16
C ASN A 506 27.41 16.60 37.58
N ASN A 507 28.62 16.34 38.08
CA ASN A 507 29.56 17.33 38.57
C ASN A 507 30.99 16.76 38.56
N TYR A 508 31.98 17.64 38.76
CA TYR A 508 33.40 17.28 38.75
C TYR A 508 33.76 16.16 39.73
N ASN A 509 33.17 16.14 40.93
CA ASN A 509 33.50 15.13 41.93
C ASN A 509 33.02 13.73 41.50
N GLU A 510 31.81 13.62 40.99
CA GLU A 510 31.30 12.36 40.40
C GLU A 510 32.16 11.91 39.22
N PHE A 511 32.52 12.85 38.33
CA PHE A 511 33.37 12.59 37.17
C PHE A 511 34.74 12.04 37.60
N LYS A 512 35.42 12.74 38.52
CA LYS A 512 36.72 12.35 39.08
C LYS A 512 36.66 10.99 39.78
N ASN A 513 35.62 10.72 40.55
CA ASN A 513 35.47 9.44 41.26
C ASN A 513 35.30 8.28 40.29
N LYS A 514 34.47 8.44 39.24
CA LYS A 514 34.29 7.42 38.20
C LYS A 514 35.55 7.20 37.37
N MET A 515 36.28 8.27 37.03
CA MET A 515 37.58 8.16 36.37
C MET A 515 38.56 7.35 37.22
N LYS A 516 38.70 7.67 38.51
CA LYS A 516 39.57 6.94 39.46
C LYS A 516 39.18 5.48 39.60
N GLN A 517 37.88 5.20 39.73
CA GLN A 517 37.38 3.85 39.84
C GLN A 517 37.80 3.00 38.63
N ARG A 518 37.49 3.46 37.42
CA ARG A 518 37.76 2.69 36.18
C ARG A 518 39.24 2.61 35.85
N TYR A 519 40.01 3.62 36.26
CA TYR A 519 41.47 3.59 36.23
C TYR A 519 42.02 2.48 37.13
N ASN A 520 41.54 2.36 38.37
CA ASN A 520 41.95 1.32 39.30
C ASN A 520 41.54 -0.09 38.84
N GLU A 521 40.42 -0.20 38.11
CA GLU A 521 39.97 -1.42 37.44
C GLU A 521 40.83 -1.78 36.21
N LYS A 522 41.87 -0.98 35.89
CA LYS A 522 42.77 -1.16 34.74
C LYS A 522 42.03 -1.20 33.39
N SER A 523 40.95 -0.43 33.27
CA SER A 523 40.22 -0.32 32.00
C SER A 523 41.08 0.37 30.94
N PRO A 524 41.32 -0.24 29.77
CA PRO A 524 42.09 0.40 28.69
C PRO A 524 41.34 1.60 28.07
N LYS A 525 40.03 1.67 28.29
CA LYS A 525 39.14 2.73 27.82
C LYS A 525 38.16 3.12 28.92
N ILE A 526 38.04 4.41 29.19
CA ILE A 526 37.11 4.98 30.17
C ILE A 526 36.13 5.89 29.42
N GLU A 527 34.83 5.61 29.53
CA GLU A 527 33.77 6.40 28.88
C GLU A 527 32.78 6.95 29.91
N ILE A 528 32.72 8.26 30.14
CA ILE A 528 31.86 8.86 31.17
C ILE A 528 30.97 9.92 30.52
N LEU A 529 29.66 9.84 30.79
CA LEU A 529 28.71 10.85 30.34
C LEU A 529 28.66 11.97 31.37
N TYR A 530 29.27 13.11 31.05
CA TYR A 530 29.55 14.17 32.02
C TYR A 530 28.73 15.43 31.73
N LYS A 531 27.99 15.95 32.73
CA LYS A 531 27.23 17.20 32.66
C LYS A 531 28.17 18.41 32.62
N GLN A 532 28.76 18.66 31.45
CA GLN A 532 29.73 19.71 31.21
C GLN A 532 29.81 20.00 29.71
N SER A 533 30.18 21.23 29.34
CA SER A 533 30.53 21.55 27.95
C SER A 533 31.72 20.71 27.48
N MET A 534 31.89 20.56 26.17
CA MET A 534 33.01 19.80 25.62
C MET A 534 34.36 20.35 26.11
N ASP A 535 34.54 21.66 26.03
CA ASP A 535 35.77 22.33 26.46
C ASP A 535 36.01 22.19 27.96
N GLY A 536 34.98 22.36 28.78
CA GLY A 536 35.06 22.16 30.23
C GLY A 536 35.40 20.71 30.58
N ALA A 537 34.80 19.76 29.87
CA ALA A 537 35.04 18.33 30.08
C ALA A 537 36.48 17.96 29.73
N LEU A 538 37.04 18.51 28.65
CA LEU A 538 38.44 18.32 28.27
C LEU A 538 39.41 18.92 29.31
N GLN A 539 39.10 20.09 29.85
CA GLN A 539 39.89 20.70 30.93
C GLN A 539 39.86 19.84 32.20
N ASP A 540 38.68 19.35 32.59
CA ASP A 540 38.51 18.50 33.76
C ASP A 540 39.20 17.13 33.60
N VAL A 541 39.15 16.52 32.40
CA VAL A 541 39.91 15.30 32.07
C VAL A 541 41.40 15.53 32.28
N LYS A 542 41.95 16.61 31.72
CA LYS A 542 43.37 16.94 31.85
C LYS A 542 43.78 17.10 33.31
N LYS A 543 42.94 17.77 34.11
CA LYS A 543 43.14 17.93 35.55
C LYS A 543 43.15 16.59 36.28
N VAL A 544 42.15 15.74 36.05
CA VAL A 544 42.05 14.43 36.71
C VAL A 544 43.21 13.51 36.32
N ILE A 545 43.60 13.45 35.04
CA ILE A 545 44.77 12.69 34.58
C ILE A 545 46.05 13.17 35.28
N GLY A 546 46.23 14.49 35.43
CA GLY A 546 47.35 15.05 36.18
C GLY A 546 47.39 14.65 37.66
N GLU A 547 46.25 14.33 38.26
CA GLU A 547 46.16 13.87 39.66
C GLU A 547 46.35 12.35 39.82
N ILE A 548 45.85 11.53 38.89
CA ILE A 548 45.89 10.06 39.00
C ILE A 548 47.15 9.43 38.37
N GLY A 549 47.83 10.17 37.50
CA GLY A 549 49.01 9.69 36.78
C GLY A 549 48.67 8.75 35.60
N TYR A 550 49.71 8.15 35.03
CA TYR A 550 49.60 7.19 33.94
C TYR A 550 49.65 5.75 34.46
N PRO A 551 48.84 4.82 33.92
CA PRO A 551 48.97 3.41 34.28
C PRO A 551 50.37 2.90 33.96
N GLN A 552 50.91 2.02 34.81
CA GLN A 552 52.23 1.44 34.59
C GLN A 552 52.25 0.67 33.25
N GLY A 553 53.08 1.13 32.31
CA GLY A 553 53.19 0.56 30.96
C GLY A 553 52.41 1.29 29.86
N ALA A 554 51.60 2.29 30.19
CA ALA A 554 50.96 3.15 29.18
C ALA A 554 51.97 4.17 28.64
N ASN A 555 52.15 4.19 27.32
CA ASN A 555 53.08 5.10 26.65
C ASN A 555 52.37 6.34 26.11
N ARG A 556 51.04 6.28 25.95
CA ARG A 556 50.23 7.39 25.46
C ARG A 556 48.84 7.39 26.09
N VAL A 557 48.32 8.58 26.37
CA VAL A 557 46.90 8.77 26.68
C VAL A 557 46.28 9.68 25.65
N SER A 558 45.15 9.26 25.09
CA SER A 558 44.29 10.12 24.30
C SER A 558 42.99 10.34 25.03
N TYR A 559 42.42 11.53 24.88
CA TYR A 559 41.10 11.82 25.39
C TYR A 559 40.34 12.75 24.46
N LYS A 560 39.02 12.56 24.40
CA LYS A 560 38.09 13.39 23.65
C LYS A 560 36.80 13.60 24.43
N ALA A 561 36.11 14.70 24.15
CA ALA A 561 34.75 14.94 24.59
C ALA A 561 33.91 15.21 23.34
N GLU A 562 32.71 14.62 23.29
CA GLU A 562 31.76 14.77 22.20
C GLU A 562 30.39 15.16 22.78
N PRO A 563 29.58 15.99 22.11
CA PRO A 563 28.25 16.30 22.59
C PRO A 563 27.40 15.04 22.60
N TYR A 564 26.52 14.89 23.60
CA TYR A 564 25.68 13.70 23.74
C TYR A 564 24.21 14.01 23.44
N ASN A 565 23.82 13.78 22.19
CA ASN A 565 22.51 14.19 21.66
C ASN A 565 21.31 13.60 22.41
N ALA A 566 21.42 12.43 23.05
CA ALA A 566 20.30 11.88 23.82
C ALA A 566 20.03 12.66 25.13
N LYS A 567 21.00 13.42 25.67
CA LYS A 567 20.87 14.18 26.93
C LYS A 567 21.57 15.54 26.88
N GLU A 568 20.76 16.59 26.78
CA GLU A 568 21.23 17.97 26.69
C GLU A 568 22.11 18.39 27.88
N GLY A 569 23.18 19.15 27.58
CA GLY A 569 24.14 19.65 28.57
C GLY A 569 25.14 18.60 29.05
N TYR A 570 25.18 17.41 28.42
CA TYR A 570 26.17 16.37 28.70
C TYR A 570 27.10 16.16 27.50
N SER A 571 28.36 15.87 27.83
CA SER A 571 29.38 15.45 26.89
C SER A 571 29.81 14.01 27.21
N LEU A 572 29.94 13.15 26.20
CA LEU A 572 30.56 11.84 26.36
C LEU A 572 32.08 12.01 26.33
N VAL A 573 32.70 11.83 27.48
CA VAL A 573 34.16 11.83 27.64
C VAL A 573 34.68 10.43 27.39
N THR A 574 35.64 10.29 26.48
CA THR A 574 36.38 9.04 26.24
C THR A 574 37.85 9.25 26.53
N VAL A 575 38.44 8.41 27.38
CA VAL A 575 39.88 8.37 27.66
C VAL A 575 40.41 6.99 27.32
N THR A 576 41.48 6.92 26.53
CA THR A 576 42.12 5.66 26.12
C THR A 576 43.57 5.66 26.56
N PHE A 577 43.97 4.59 27.24
CA PHE A 577 45.35 4.32 27.64
C PHE A 577 45.96 3.32 26.65
N MET A 578 47.05 3.70 25.99
CA MET A 578 47.71 2.93 24.91
C MET A 578 49.14 2.54 25.26
#